data_AF-A0A9Q3C8D6-F1
#
_entry.id   AF-A0A9Q3C8D6-F1
#
_cell.length_a   1.000
_cell.length_b   1.000
_cell.length_c   1.000
_cell.angle_alpha   90.00
_cell.angle_beta   90.00
_cell.angle_gamma   90.00
#
_symmetry.space_group_name_H-M   'P 1'
#
loop_
_entity.id
_entity.type
_entity.pdbx_description
1 polymer ?
#
loop_
_entity_poly.entity_id
_entity_poly.type
_entity_poly.pdbx_seq_one_letter_code
_entity_poly.pdbx_strand_id
1 'polypeptide(L)'
;MRELFVGPFTIIILIGKNPVEVRLTEEFSRKYPVFPVSLVKPYFQRGEERFPCRKNTFTPPEIVEIEDPPGPVEKIIKARKIRLNGKGQTQYLVIFKNQTADKDKWLAEYAIPNENFPLREFRAFRRDEKSHQ
;
A
#
# COMPACT_ATOMS: atom_id res chain seq x y z
N MET A 1 -5.67 -17.70 4.41
CA MET A 1 -6.20 -18.37 5.63
C MET A 1 -7.19 -17.38 6.24
N ARG A 2 -8.50 -17.64 6.23
CA ARG A 2 -9.48 -16.72 6.84
C ARG A 2 -9.32 -16.82 8.35
N GLU A 3 -8.97 -15.73 9.01
CA GLU A 3 -9.05 -15.66 10.47
C GLU A 3 -10.53 -15.81 10.85
N LEU A 4 -10.89 -17.00 11.33
CA LEU A 4 -12.23 -17.25 11.86
C LEU A 4 -12.34 -16.41 13.14
N PHE A 5 -13.24 -15.44 13.15
CA PHE A 5 -13.56 -14.66 14.32
C PHE A 5 -14.08 -15.60 15.43
N VAL A 6 -13.22 -15.91 16.41
CA VAL A 6 -13.58 -16.66 17.62
C VAL A 6 -13.72 -15.65 18.75
N GLY A 7 -14.68 -14.74 18.59
CA GLY A 7 -14.88 -13.60 19.47
C GLY A 7 -15.14 -13.99 20.94
N PRO A 8 -15.15 -13.00 21.85
CA PRO A 8 -15.57 -13.24 23.21
C PRO A 8 -17.06 -13.58 23.25
N PHE A 9 -17.41 -14.73 23.82
CA PHE A 9 -18.80 -15.14 24.02
C PHE A 9 -19.26 -14.80 25.45
N THR A 10 -20.49 -14.32 25.58
CA THR A 10 -21.09 -14.06 26.88
C THR A 10 -21.57 -15.37 27.50
N ILE A 11 -21.15 -15.65 28.74
CA ILE A 11 -21.67 -16.78 29.53
C ILE A 11 -23.08 -16.42 29.99
N ILE A 12 -24.05 -17.28 29.68
CA ILE A 12 -25.45 -17.13 30.09
C ILE A 12 -25.62 -17.76 31.47
N ILE A 13 -25.25 -19.04 31.61
CA ILE A 13 -25.38 -19.81 32.84
C ILE A 13 -24.23 -20.82 33.00
N LEU A 14 -23.97 -21.19 34.25
CA LEU A 14 -23.12 -22.33 34.61
C LEU A 14 -24.05 -23.49 34.99
N ILE A 15 -23.97 -24.57 34.22
CA ILE A 15 -24.79 -25.76 34.40
C ILE A 15 -24.05 -26.69 35.36
N GLY A 16 -24.53 -26.79 36.60
CA GLY A 16 -23.92 -27.65 37.63
C GLY A 16 -22.53 -27.15 38.05
N LYS A 17 -21.48 -27.94 37.79
CA LYS A 17 -20.10 -27.63 38.21
C LYS A 17 -19.10 -27.41 37.07
N ASN A 18 -19.43 -27.79 35.84
CA ASN A 18 -18.43 -27.89 34.76
C ASN A 18 -18.92 -27.33 33.41
N PRO A 19 -20.12 -27.65 32.90
CA PRO A 19 -20.56 -27.03 31.65
C PRO A 19 -20.98 -25.56 31.83
N VAL A 20 -20.62 -24.72 30.86
CA VAL A 20 -21.10 -23.33 30.74
C VAL A 20 -21.85 -23.18 29.42
N GLU A 21 -23.00 -22.53 29.49
CA GLU A 21 -23.77 -22.14 28.31
C GLU A 21 -23.36 -20.74 27.87
N VAL A 22 -23.06 -20.59 26.59
CA VAL A 22 -22.63 -19.32 26.01
C VAL A 22 -23.58 -18.85 24.91
N ARG A 23 -23.73 -17.53 24.80
CA ARG A 23 -24.46 -16.90 23.71
C ARG A 23 -23.61 -16.92 22.45
N LEU A 24 -23.95 -17.79 21.50
CA LEU A 24 -23.30 -17.86 20.18
C LEU A 24 -23.85 -16.78 19.23
N THR A 25 -22.99 -16.24 18.38
CA THR A 25 -23.38 -15.33 17.28
C THR A 25 -24.02 -16.12 16.13
N GLU A 26 -24.71 -15.44 15.20
CA GLU A 26 -25.44 -16.06 14.09
C GLU A 26 -24.58 -17.03 13.26
N GLU A 27 -23.30 -16.70 13.08
CA GLU A 27 -22.30 -17.52 12.38
C GLU A 27 -22.07 -18.90 13.03
N PHE A 28 -22.33 -19.03 14.33
CA PHE A 28 -22.17 -20.25 15.11
C PHE A 28 -23.48 -20.84 15.61
N SER A 29 -24.63 -20.35 15.14
CA SER A 29 -25.97 -20.82 15.54
C SER A 29 -26.20 -22.33 15.39
N ARG A 30 -25.49 -22.99 14.47
CA ARG A 30 -25.55 -24.45 14.25
C ARG A 30 -24.73 -25.27 15.26
N LYS A 31 -23.86 -24.64 16.04
CA LYS A 31 -23.03 -25.33 17.05
C LYS A 31 -23.77 -25.40 18.38
N TYR A 32 -23.46 -26.45 19.15
CA TYR A 32 -24.02 -26.60 20.48
C TYR A 32 -23.49 -25.50 21.43
N PRO A 33 -24.35 -24.75 22.15
CA PRO A 33 -23.93 -23.58 22.93
C PRO A 33 -23.34 -23.92 24.31
N VAL A 34 -23.22 -25.20 24.67
CA VAL A 34 -22.69 -25.62 25.98
C VAL A 34 -21.28 -26.19 25.81
N PHE A 35 -20.35 -25.64 26.58
CA PHE A 35 -18.94 -26.02 26.55
C PHE A 35 -18.46 -26.40 27.96
N PRO A 36 -17.58 -27.41 28.10
CA PRO A 36 -16.86 -27.65 29.35
C PRO A 36 -15.99 -26.44 29.72
N VAL A 37 -15.90 -26.10 31.01
CA VAL A 37 -15.04 -25.01 31.52
C VAL A 37 -13.57 -25.18 31.11
N SER A 38 -13.09 -26.41 30.94
CA SER A 38 -11.72 -26.70 30.47
C SER A 38 -11.43 -26.20 29.04
N LEU A 39 -12.47 -25.98 28.23
CA LEU A 39 -12.34 -25.47 26.85
C LEU A 39 -12.55 -23.96 26.77
N VAL A 40 -12.96 -23.30 27.86
CA VAL A 40 -13.20 -21.86 27.89
C VAL A 40 -11.95 -21.14 28.38
N LYS A 41 -11.58 -20.07 27.69
CA LYS A 41 -10.52 -19.16 28.10
C LYS A 41 -11.12 -17.83 28.55
N PRO A 42 -10.72 -17.28 29.70
CA PRO A 42 -11.21 -15.99 30.14
C PRO A 42 -10.75 -14.90 29.16
N TYR A 43 -11.70 -14.11 28.70
CA TYR A 43 -11.42 -12.93 27.90
C TYR A 43 -11.17 -11.73 28.81
N PHE A 44 -10.11 -10.99 28.54
CA PHE A 44 -9.81 -9.75 29.24
C PHE A 44 -9.73 -8.62 28.22
N GLN A 45 -10.51 -7.56 28.46
CA GLN A 45 -10.43 -6.36 27.64
C GLN A 45 -9.01 -5.78 27.67
N ARG A 46 -8.58 -5.24 26.55
CA ARG A 46 -7.27 -4.59 26.43
C ARG A 46 -7.29 -3.26 27.20
N GLY A 47 -6.95 -3.31 28.48
CA GLY A 47 -6.80 -2.15 29.35
C GLY A 47 -5.33 -1.87 29.68
N GLU A 48 -4.98 -0.60 29.86
CA GLU A 48 -3.64 -0.15 30.25
C GLU A 48 -3.23 -0.68 31.64
N GLU A 49 -4.19 -0.87 32.54
CA GLU A 49 -3.97 -1.38 33.90
C GLU A 49 -3.39 -2.81 33.91
N ARG A 50 -3.86 -3.67 33.01
CA ARG A 50 -3.43 -5.08 32.94
C ARG A 50 -2.32 -5.34 31.92
N PHE A 51 -2.22 -4.48 30.91
CA PHE A 51 -1.22 -4.60 29.85
C PHE A 51 -0.47 -3.28 29.62
N PRO A 52 0.30 -2.79 30.61
CA PRO A 52 0.95 -1.47 30.52
C PRO A 52 1.95 -1.36 29.37
N CYS A 53 2.56 -2.47 28.95
CA CYS A 53 3.49 -2.50 27.82
C CYS A 53 2.80 -2.55 26.44
N ARG A 54 1.47 -2.76 26.37
CA ARG A 54 0.74 -2.84 25.10
C ARG A 54 0.24 -1.46 24.66
N LYS A 55 1.17 -0.55 24.34
CA LYS A 55 0.82 0.76 23.75
C LYS A 55 0.00 0.56 22.49
N ASN A 56 -1.15 1.23 22.39
CA ASN A 56 -2.07 1.10 21.25
C ASN A 56 -1.66 1.97 20.06
N THR A 57 -0.37 2.26 19.93
CA THR A 57 0.22 3.06 18.86
C THR A 57 0.67 2.13 17.74
N PHE A 58 -0.26 1.40 17.15
CA PHE A 58 0.01 0.88 15.82
C PHE A 58 -0.20 2.03 14.85
N THR A 59 0.82 2.87 14.68
CA THR A 59 0.90 3.75 13.52
C THR A 59 1.40 2.87 12.40
N PRO A 60 0.60 2.61 11.34
CA PRO A 60 1.11 1.92 10.16
C PRO A 60 2.37 2.65 9.70
N PRO A 61 3.45 1.93 9.31
CA PRO A 61 4.60 2.60 8.72
C PRO A 61 4.10 3.40 7.52
N GLU A 62 4.50 4.68 7.47
CA GLU A 62 4.24 5.50 6.30
C GLU A 62 4.93 4.81 5.11
N ILE A 63 4.14 4.48 4.09
CA ILE A 63 4.67 3.86 2.87
C ILE A 63 5.46 4.96 2.16
N VAL A 64 6.76 5.01 2.40
CA VAL A 64 7.66 5.85 1.63
C VAL A 64 7.81 5.16 0.28
N GLU A 65 7.17 5.71 -0.76
CA GLU A 65 7.55 5.37 -2.14
C GLU A 65 9.01 5.80 -2.30
N ILE A 66 9.92 4.84 -2.20
CA ILE A 66 11.33 5.06 -2.52
C ILE A 66 11.34 5.30 -4.02
N GLU A 67 11.28 6.56 -4.43
CA GLU A 67 11.62 6.95 -5.79
C GLU A 67 13.10 6.58 -5.99
N ASP A 68 13.32 5.41 -6.59
CA ASP A 68 14.66 4.99 -7.01
C ASP A 68 15.29 6.17 -7.75
N PRO A 69 16.50 6.61 -7.36
CA PRO A 69 17.17 7.72 -8.00
C PRO A 69 17.21 7.44 -9.51
N PRO A 70 16.83 8.40 -10.36
CA PRO A 70 16.73 8.19 -11.78
C PRO A 70 18.08 7.70 -12.29
N GLY A 71 18.10 6.46 -12.80
CA GLY A 71 19.30 5.85 -13.36
C GLY A 71 19.83 6.64 -14.57
N PRO A 72 20.99 6.25 -15.13
CA PRO A 72 21.53 6.91 -16.31
C PRO A 72 20.53 6.83 -17.48
N VAL A 73 20.26 7.98 -18.10
CA VAL A 73 19.30 8.11 -19.20
C VAL A 73 19.89 7.56 -20.49
N GLU A 74 19.12 6.76 -21.22
CA GLU A 74 19.50 6.27 -22.55
C GLU A 74 18.98 7.20 -23.64
N LYS A 75 17.65 7.40 -23.69
CA LYS A 75 17.00 8.13 -24.79
C LYS A 75 15.66 8.72 -24.36
N ILE A 76 15.26 9.77 -25.06
CA ILE A 76 13.93 10.38 -24.96
C ILE A 76 13.14 10.08 -26.23
N ILE A 77 11.92 9.51 -26.08
CA ILE A 77 11.10 9.11 -27.22
C ILE A 77 9.96 10.10 -27.50
N LYS A 78 9.35 10.62 -26.43
CA LYS A 78 8.12 11.42 -26.52
C LYS A 78 8.20 12.63 -25.61
N ALA A 79 7.46 13.67 -26.00
CA ALA A 79 7.21 14.84 -25.17
C ALA A 79 5.70 15.09 -25.13
N ARG A 80 5.20 15.48 -23.95
CA ARG A 80 3.82 15.89 -23.75
C ARG A 80 3.76 17.18 -22.94
N LYS A 81 2.76 18.00 -23.20
CA LYS A 81 2.47 19.20 -22.38
C LYS A 81 1.31 18.87 -21.46
N ILE A 82 1.51 18.99 -20.15
CA ILE A 82 0.49 18.83 -19.12
C ILE A 82 0.26 20.16 -18.41
N ARG A 83 -0.92 20.32 -17.80
CA ARG A 83 -1.21 21.45 -16.89
C ARG A 83 -1.16 20.92 -15.46
N LEU A 84 -0.12 21.26 -14.72
CA LEU A 84 0.02 20.92 -13.30
C LEU A 84 -0.05 22.22 -12.50
N ASN A 85 -0.93 22.30 -11.50
CA ASN A 85 -1.12 23.51 -10.67
C ASN A 85 -1.35 24.80 -11.47
N GLY A 86 -2.12 24.72 -12.56
CA GLY A 86 -2.42 25.86 -13.44
C GLY A 86 -1.26 26.32 -14.34
N LYS A 87 -0.06 25.74 -14.19
CA LYS A 87 1.10 26.02 -15.05
C LYS A 87 1.24 24.94 -16.12
N GLY A 88 1.52 25.36 -17.35
CA GLY A 88 1.86 24.44 -18.43
C GLY A 88 3.27 23.90 -18.23
N GLN A 89 3.40 22.59 -17.99
CA GLN A 89 4.68 21.90 -17.85
C GLN A 89 4.87 20.89 -18.97
N THR A 90 6.06 20.89 -19.57
CA THR A 90 6.43 19.86 -20.56
C THR A 90 7.10 18.70 -19.83
N GLN A 91 6.62 17.49 -20.09
CA GLN A 91 7.23 16.25 -19.63
C GLN A 91 7.79 15.48 -20.83
N TYR A 92 8.89 14.78 -20.59
CA TYR A 92 9.56 13.92 -21.56
C TYR A 92 9.50 12.48 -21.09
N LEU A 93 9.23 11.54 -22.01
CA LEU A 93 9.27 10.11 -21.73
C LEU A 93 10.71 9.64 -21.86
N VAL A 94 11.28 9.22 -20.74
CA VAL A 94 12.69 8.87 -20.59
C VAL A 94 12.84 7.36 -20.47
N ILE A 95 13.67 6.78 -21.33
CA ILE A 95 14.16 5.40 -21.21
C ILE A 95 15.46 5.44 -20.40
N PHE A 96 15.58 4.56 -19.41
CA PHE A 96 16.78 4.38 -18.61
C PHE A 96 17.66 3.26 -19.17
N LYS A 97 18.98 3.44 -19.14
CA LYS A 97 19.93 2.38 -19.53
C LYS A 97 19.77 1.17 -18.63
N ASN A 98 19.81 -0.01 -19.23
CA ASN A 98 19.72 -1.31 -18.54
C ASN A 98 18.41 -1.53 -17.77
N GLN A 99 17.33 -0.81 -18.12
CA GLN A 99 15.99 -1.03 -17.56
C GLN A 99 15.02 -1.47 -18.66
N THR A 100 14.00 -2.25 -18.28
CA THR A 100 12.92 -2.65 -19.19
C THR A 100 11.97 -1.48 -19.41
N ALA A 101 11.25 -1.50 -20.53
CA ALA A 101 10.27 -0.46 -20.89
C ALA A 101 9.17 -0.22 -19.83
N ASP A 102 8.94 -1.19 -18.93
CA ASP A 102 8.02 -1.05 -17.81
C ASP A 102 8.45 0.02 -16.79
N LYS A 103 9.73 0.41 -16.80
CA LYS A 103 10.30 1.43 -15.92
C LYS A 103 10.44 2.80 -16.60
N ASP A 104 9.94 2.97 -17.81
CA ASP A 104 9.94 4.26 -18.51
C ASP A 104 9.08 5.28 -17.75
N LYS A 105 9.65 6.44 -17.45
CA LYS A 105 8.97 7.48 -16.65
C LYS A 105 8.84 8.78 -17.42
N TRP A 106 7.73 9.49 -17.17
CA TRP A 106 7.53 10.85 -17.62
C TRP A 106 8.20 11.82 -16.65
N LEU A 107 9.34 12.37 -17.04
CA LEU A 107 10.10 13.31 -16.22
C LEU A 107 9.95 14.74 -16.71
N ALA A 108 10.01 15.68 -15.77
CA ALA A 108 10.11 17.10 -16.07
C ALA A 108 11.53 17.46 -16.51
N GLU A 109 11.70 18.58 -17.22
CA GLU A 109 13.01 19.03 -17.70
C GLU A 109 14.07 19.14 -16.59
N TYR A 110 13.69 19.57 -15.38
CA TYR A 110 14.60 19.69 -14.23
C TYR A 110 14.96 18.34 -13.59
N ALA A 111 14.15 17.30 -13.80
CA ALA A 111 14.31 15.99 -13.16
C ALA A 111 15.15 15.03 -14.02
N ILE A 112 15.48 15.43 -15.25
CA ILE A 112 16.34 14.67 -16.13
C ILE A 112 17.80 14.97 -15.73
N PRO A 113 18.59 13.95 -15.33
CA PRO A 113 20.00 14.13 -15.03
C PRO A 113 20.70 14.86 -16.18
N ASN A 114 21.59 15.79 -15.83
CA ASN A 114 22.16 16.82 -16.70
C ASN A 114 23.13 16.30 -17.79
N GLU A 115 23.00 15.03 -18.18
CA GLU A 115 23.56 14.52 -19.43
C GLU A 115 22.74 15.11 -20.58
N ASN A 116 23.01 16.36 -20.95
CA ASN A 116 22.23 17.16 -21.91
C ASN A 116 22.18 16.60 -23.36
N PHE A 117 22.80 15.46 -23.63
CA PHE A 117 22.88 14.85 -24.95
C PHE A 117 21.51 14.38 -25.49
N PRO A 118 20.72 13.57 -24.75
CA PRO A 118 19.46 13.02 -25.26
C PRO A 118 18.37 14.08 -25.47
N LEU A 119 18.33 15.12 -24.62
CA LEU A 119 17.39 16.23 -24.77
C LEU A 119 17.68 17.07 -26.02
N ARG A 120 18.96 17.32 -26.29
CA ARG A 120 19.39 18.09 -27.46
C ARG A 120 19.09 17.34 -28.76
N GLU A 121 19.41 16.05 -28.82
CA GLU A 121 19.11 15.20 -29.97
C GLU A 121 17.60 15.12 -30.24
N PHE A 122 16.79 14.90 -29.19
CA PHE A 122 15.35 14.86 -29.33
C PHE A 122 14.77 16.18 -29.85
N ARG A 123 15.29 17.33 -29.38
CA ARG A 123 14.87 18.66 -29.86
C ARG A 123 15.27 18.91 -31.32
N ALA A 124 16.45 18.44 -31.75
CA ALA A 124 16.89 18.53 -33.14
C ALA A 124 15.97 17.70 -34.05
N PHE A 125 15.76 16.43 -33.71
CA PHE A 125 14.88 15.52 -34.44
C PHE A 125 13.45 16.08 -34.59
N ARG A 126 12.88 16.64 -33.51
CA ARG A 126 11.54 17.25 -33.55
C ARG A 126 11.45 18.54 -34.35
N ARG A 127 12.56 19.26 -34.56
CA ARG A 127 12.57 20.44 -35.45
C ARG A 127 12.57 20.01 -36.91
N ASP A 128 13.33 18.97 -37.26
CA ASP A 128 13.42 18.45 -38.62
C ASP A 128 12.12 17.78 -39.07
N GLU A 129 11.41 17.10 -38.16
CA GLU A 129 10.09 16.51 -38.44
C GLU A 129 9.02 17.58 -38.73
N LYS A 130 9.15 18.77 -38.13
CA LYS A 130 8.23 19.89 -38.34
C LYS A 130 8.54 20.73 -39.59
N SER A 131 9.74 20.63 -40.16
CA SER A 131 10.11 21.36 -41.38
C SER A 131 9.74 20.62 -42.67
N HIS A 132 9.33 19.34 -42.57
CA HIS A 132 8.94 18.49 -43.70
C HIS A 132 7.41 18.25 -43.80
N GLN A 133 6.60 19.01 -43.06
CA GLN A 133 5.14 19.07 -43.21
C GLN A 133 4.74 20.48 -43.67
#